data_AF-A0A2A9P7R2-F1
#
_entry.id   AF-A0A2A9P7R2-F1
#
_cell.length_a   1.000
_cell.length_b   1.000
_cell.length_c   1.000
_cell.angle_alpha   90.00
_cell.angle_beta   90.00
_cell.angle_gamma   90.00
#
_symmetry.space_group_name_H-M   'P 1'
#
loop_
_entity.id
_entity.type
_entity.pdbx_description
1 polymer ?
#
loop_
_entity_poly.entity_id
_entity_poly.type
_entity_poly.pdbx_seq_one_letter_code
_entity_poly.pdbx_strand_id
1 'polypeptide(L)'
;MASPPSATKRDKPYVPRYIDIGINLTDPMYSGIYHDTERHPCDLDAVIKRASEVGCSKLIVTGSDIKSAWDALKLAQDYPIVYATAGIHPCNSSVFSEPSPFDHEEAIVDTCKTDDTVADLMALIEQTRADSPHLLVAFGEFGLDYDRLSLCNKPVQLHSFRTQLELAASLTPPLPLFLHSRAAHSDFVSLLKEAFGPKLESLEAGGVVHSFTGTYEEMMELTELGLRIGVNGCSLKTKENCDVVSKIPLECIMLETDGPWCEVRPSHEGWKLLQAAKTAESGDNAAAEQQQQQQQQQQQQQQRKKPPKMSEPKMPTRYKVVKKEQWKEGVMVKGRNEPCNIELVAQIVAILQGVSVEEICEAAWRNTVDLFRLDDKEAEQNVGWQDAEHDYQKDVTYADEHAFTENQSDAMQMMNEEEPEDEEPFHIDEELRYFVDEDGCEIDQVGRAFDRQFHEDEEEVDYPVNVSGRRSRHRR
;
A
#
# COMPACT_ATOMS: atom_id res chain seq x y z
N MET A 1 -45.39 -18.55 -4.08
CA MET A 1 -44.00 -18.12 -4.33
C MET A 1 -44.07 -16.68 -4.79
N ALA A 2 -43.57 -15.74 -3.99
CA ALA A 2 -43.52 -14.34 -4.37
C ALA A 2 -42.42 -14.17 -5.44
N SER A 3 -42.75 -13.49 -6.54
CA SER A 3 -41.79 -13.14 -7.59
C SER A 3 -40.67 -12.25 -7.01
N PRO A 4 -39.42 -12.37 -7.50
CA PRO A 4 -38.35 -11.49 -7.10
C PRO A 4 -38.69 -10.03 -7.49
N PRO A 5 -38.29 -9.04 -6.68
CA PRO A 5 -38.52 -7.64 -7.01
C PRO A 5 -37.77 -7.28 -8.29
N SER A 6 -38.49 -6.64 -9.21
CA SER A 6 -37.97 -6.06 -10.43
C SER A 6 -36.84 -5.08 -10.11
N ALA A 7 -35.64 -5.31 -10.64
CA ALA A 7 -34.54 -4.36 -10.59
C ALA A 7 -35.00 -3.04 -11.22
N THR A 8 -35.21 -2.03 -10.39
CA THR A 8 -35.46 -0.66 -10.83
C THR A 8 -34.19 -0.18 -11.54
N LYS A 9 -34.26 -0.01 -12.87
CA LYS A 9 -33.21 0.67 -13.64
C LYS A 9 -32.96 2.03 -12.99
N ARG A 10 -31.73 2.27 -12.52
CA ARG A 10 -31.30 3.60 -12.11
C ARG A 10 -31.21 4.48 -13.35
N ASP A 11 -31.70 5.72 -13.23
CA ASP A 11 -31.66 6.72 -14.30
C ASP A 11 -30.26 7.34 -14.49
N LYS A 12 -29.30 7.06 -13.58
CA LYS A 12 -27.93 7.58 -13.63
C LYS A 12 -26.90 6.44 -13.60
N PRO A 13 -25.78 6.55 -14.32
CA PRO A 13 -24.67 5.59 -14.25
C PRO A 13 -24.10 5.55 -12.82
N TYR A 14 -23.68 4.36 -12.39
CA TYR A 14 -23.03 4.17 -11.09
C TYR A 14 -21.72 4.95 -11.05
N VAL A 15 -21.49 5.68 -9.96
CA VAL A 15 -20.23 6.36 -9.67
C VAL A 15 -19.52 5.53 -8.60
N PRO A 16 -18.37 4.91 -8.90
CA PRO A 16 -17.63 4.12 -7.92
C PRO A 16 -17.19 4.94 -6.72
N ARG A 17 -17.21 4.29 -5.55
CA ARG A 17 -16.63 4.81 -4.32
C ARG A 17 -15.69 3.79 -3.72
N TYR A 18 -14.52 4.25 -3.29
CA TYR A 18 -13.46 3.40 -2.77
C TYR A 18 -12.96 3.90 -1.42
N ILE A 19 -12.53 2.95 -0.61
CA ILE A 19 -11.67 3.17 0.55
C ILE A 19 -10.42 2.34 0.28
N ASP A 20 -9.26 2.99 0.22
CA ASP A 20 -7.99 2.28 0.17
C ASP A 20 -7.56 1.95 1.59
N ILE A 21 -7.64 0.67 1.99
CA ILE A 21 -7.35 0.27 3.37
C ILE A 21 -5.85 0.22 3.70
N GLY A 22 -4.99 0.30 2.70
CA GLY A 22 -3.54 0.18 2.86
C GLY A 22 -2.81 1.01 1.80
N ILE A 23 -2.40 2.23 2.17
CA ILE A 23 -1.59 3.11 1.32
C ILE A 23 -0.43 3.71 2.12
N ASN A 24 0.79 3.63 1.60
CA ASN A 24 1.99 4.07 2.31
C ASN A 24 2.35 5.51 1.94
N LEU A 25 1.45 6.49 2.14
CA LEU A 25 1.66 7.89 1.74
C LEU A 25 2.84 8.60 2.42
N THR A 26 3.34 8.03 3.52
CA THR A 26 4.57 8.48 4.19
C THR A 26 5.85 8.02 3.48
N ASP A 27 5.74 7.19 2.45
CA ASP A 27 6.89 6.71 1.68
C ASP A 27 7.59 7.87 0.94
N PRO A 28 8.94 7.93 0.96
CA PRO A 28 9.70 9.00 0.32
C PRO A 28 9.40 9.17 -1.19
N MET A 29 8.95 8.14 -1.90
CA MET A 29 8.60 8.22 -3.32
C MET A 29 7.45 9.22 -3.59
N TYR A 30 6.57 9.48 -2.62
CA TYR A 30 5.51 10.50 -2.73
C TYR A 30 6.00 11.92 -2.45
N SER A 31 7.13 12.05 -1.76
CA SER A 31 7.88 13.30 -1.63
C SER A 31 8.90 13.52 -2.76
N GLY A 32 8.95 12.60 -3.74
CA GLY A 32 9.83 12.65 -4.90
C GLY A 32 11.28 12.22 -4.63
N ILE A 33 11.52 11.55 -3.51
CA ILE A 33 12.81 11.01 -3.10
C ILE A 33 12.85 9.51 -3.46
N TYR A 34 13.87 9.10 -4.20
CA TYR A 34 14.09 7.72 -4.65
C TYR A 34 15.53 7.32 -4.34
N HIS A 35 15.73 6.28 -3.53
CA HIS A 35 17.06 5.87 -3.04
C HIS A 35 17.86 7.08 -2.49
N ASP A 36 17.26 7.81 -1.55
CA ASP A 36 17.82 9.01 -0.91
C ASP A 36 18.18 10.17 -1.86
N THR A 37 17.72 10.11 -3.11
CA THR A 37 17.94 11.16 -4.11
C THR A 37 16.63 11.81 -4.50
N GLU A 38 16.54 13.13 -4.35
CA GLU A 38 15.41 13.91 -4.88
C GLU A 38 15.42 13.87 -6.41
N ARG A 39 14.28 13.46 -7.01
CA ARG A 39 14.09 13.35 -8.46
C ARG A 39 13.04 14.31 -8.99
N HIS A 40 12.09 14.71 -8.14
CA HIS A 40 11.11 15.74 -8.41
C HIS A 40 10.59 16.31 -7.08
N PRO A 41 9.94 17.48 -7.09
CA PRO A 41 9.28 18.02 -5.90
C PRO A 41 8.20 17.08 -5.36
N CYS A 42 7.87 17.20 -4.08
CA CYS A 42 6.73 16.51 -3.48
C CYS A 42 5.44 16.77 -4.27
N ASP A 43 4.73 15.70 -4.64
CA ASP A 43 3.49 15.75 -5.41
C ASP A 43 2.31 15.05 -4.72
N LEU A 44 2.39 14.92 -3.39
CA LEU A 44 1.38 14.23 -2.57
C LEU A 44 -0.03 14.81 -2.75
N ASP A 45 -0.18 16.13 -2.83
CA ASP A 45 -1.47 16.78 -3.11
C ASP A 45 -2.07 16.29 -4.43
N ALA A 46 -1.25 16.14 -5.46
CA ALA A 46 -1.66 15.66 -6.77
C ALA A 46 -2.03 14.17 -6.71
N VAL A 47 -1.31 13.36 -5.93
CA VAL A 47 -1.62 11.93 -5.70
C VAL A 47 -2.99 11.77 -5.02
N ILE A 48 -3.25 12.53 -3.94
CA ILE A 48 -4.52 12.52 -3.21
C ILE A 48 -5.67 13.02 -4.08
N LYS A 49 -5.43 14.06 -4.89
CA LYS A 49 -6.41 14.57 -5.86
C LYS A 49 -6.77 13.52 -6.91
N ARG A 50 -5.79 12.81 -7.49
CA ARG A 50 -6.02 11.71 -8.44
C ARG A 50 -6.82 10.56 -7.81
N ALA A 51 -6.58 10.26 -6.53
CA ALA A 51 -7.37 9.28 -5.77
C ALA A 51 -8.85 9.71 -5.68
N SER A 52 -9.09 10.96 -5.31
CA SER A 52 -10.44 11.52 -5.19
C SER A 52 -11.18 11.52 -6.52
N GLU A 53 -10.50 11.83 -7.63
CA GLU A 53 -11.06 11.85 -8.99
C GLU A 53 -11.53 10.48 -9.50
N VAL A 54 -11.00 9.37 -8.97
CA VAL A 54 -11.49 8.02 -9.28
C VAL A 54 -12.61 7.57 -8.32
N GLY A 55 -12.94 8.36 -7.29
CA GLY A 55 -13.91 8.02 -6.26
C GLY A 55 -13.31 7.42 -4.98
N CYS A 56 -11.98 7.43 -4.83
CA CYS A 56 -11.34 7.04 -3.58
C CYS A 56 -11.46 8.19 -2.57
N SER A 57 -12.40 8.03 -1.64
CA SER A 57 -12.83 9.10 -0.72
C SER A 57 -12.35 8.90 0.71
N LYS A 58 -11.68 7.78 1.00
CA LYS A 58 -10.98 7.53 2.26
C LYS A 58 -9.70 6.75 1.98
N LEU A 59 -8.62 7.15 2.66
CA LEU A 59 -7.28 6.57 2.53
C LEU A 59 -6.79 6.21 3.93
N ILE A 60 -6.48 4.94 4.18
CA ILE A 60 -5.91 4.50 5.46
C ILE A 60 -4.39 4.38 5.27
N VAL A 61 -3.66 5.30 5.88
CA VAL A 61 -2.20 5.37 5.79
C VAL A 61 -1.57 4.47 6.84
N THR A 62 -0.71 3.57 6.37
CA THR A 62 -0.12 2.54 7.20
C THR A 62 1.03 3.08 8.04
N GLY A 63 0.93 2.94 9.37
CA GLY A 63 2.05 3.11 10.30
C GLY A 63 2.75 1.77 10.54
N SER A 64 4.05 1.67 10.25
CA SER A 64 4.83 0.42 10.34
C SER A 64 5.91 0.44 11.43
N ASP A 65 6.09 1.58 12.09
CA ASP A 65 6.88 1.80 13.30
C ASP A 65 6.36 3.06 14.03
N ILE A 66 6.94 3.41 15.19
CA ILE A 66 6.51 4.59 15.98
C ILE A 66 6.59 5.89 15.16
N LYS A 67 7.67 6.08 14.39
CA LYS A 67 7.87 7.33 13.64
C LYS A 67 6.87 7.45 12.50
N SER A 68 6.75 6.42 11.68
CA SER A 68 5.83 6.36 10.55
C SER A 68 4.37 6.41 11.00
N ALA A 69 4.02 5.86 12.16
CA ALA A 69 2.69 6.03 12.75
C ALA A 69 2.40 7.50 13.09
N TRP A 70 3.36 8.24 13.65
CA TRP A 70 3.22 9.69 13.86
C TRP A 70 3.15 10.47 12.55
N ASP A 71 3.96 10.11 11.56
CA ASP A 71 3.92 10.74 10.22
C ASP A 71 2.56 10.48 9.53
N ALA A 72 2.01 9.28 9.65
CA ALA A 72 0.69 8.92 9.13
C ALA A 72 -0.43 9.70 9.83
N LEU A 73 -0.36 9.83 11.16
CA LEU A 73 -1.30 10.65 11.94
C LEU A 73 -1.20 12.13 11.57
N LYS A 74 0.00 12.63 11.28
CA LYS A 74 0.20 14.00 10.81
C LYS A 74 -0.47 14.22 9.45
N LEU A 75 -0.30 13.28 8.51
CA LEU A 75 -1.02 13.31 7.24
C LEU A 75 -2.55 13.26 7.44
N ALA A 76 -3.04 12.43 8.37
CA ALA A 76 -4.47 12.35 8.70
C ALA A 76 -5.03 13.68 9.26
N GLN A 77 -4.21 14.48 9.94
CA GLN A 77 -4.60 15.82 10.39
C GLN A 77 -4.64 16.83 9.24
N ASP A 78 -3.74 16.70 8.27
CA ASP A 78 -3.58 17.65 7.17
C ASP A 78 -4.58 17.39 6.03
N TYR A 79 -5.06 16.15 5.87
CA TYR A 79 -5.99 15.73 4.82
C TYR A 79 -7.25 15.05 5.39
N PRO A 80 -8.46 15.64 5.23
CA PRO A 80 -9.70 15.12 5.83
C PRO A 80 -10.10 13.69 5.41
N ILE A 81 -9.65 13.24 4.24
CA ILE A 81 -9.95 11.90 3.73
C ILE A 81 -8.95 10.84 4.22
N VAL A 82 -7.92 11.24 4.97
CA VAL A 82 -6.83 10.37 5.41
C VAL A 82 -7.06 9.94 6.86
N TYR A 83 -6.84 8.65 7.10
CA TYR A 83 -6.85 8.00 8.40
C TYR A 83 -5.50 7.30 8.58
N ALA A 84 -5.19 6.83 9.79
CA ALA A 84 -3.93 6.19 10.10
C ALA A 84 -4.10 4.89 10.87
N THR A 85 -3.09 4.03 10.75
CA THR A 85 -2.86 2.89 11.64
C THR A 85 -1.59 3.14 12.47
N ALA A 86 -1.43 2.42 13.59
CA ALA A 86 -0.18 2.41 14.36
C ALA A 86 0.19 1.01 14.83
N GLY A 87 1.43 0.58 14.60
CA GLY A 87 1.96 -0.73 14.96
C GLY A 87 3.44 -0.87 14.58
N ILE A 88 4.07 -1.98 14.96
CA ILE A 88 5.44 -2.31 14.56
C ILE A 88 5.40 -3.49 13.58
N HIS A 89 5.78 -3.23 12.33
CA HIS A 89 5.83 -4.22 11.27
C HIS A 89 6.87 -5.32 11.56
N PRO A 90 6.68 -6.57 11.09
CA PRO A 90 7.68 -7.64 11.24
C PRO A 90 9.09 -7.25 10.80
N CYS A 91 9.25 -6.49 9.71
CA CYS A 91 10.57 -6.02 9.26
C CYS A 91 11.22 -4.99 10.21
N ASN A 92 10.42 -4.26 10.98
CA ASN A 92 10.88 -3.23 11.93
C ASN A 92 10.95 -3.76 13.37
N SER A 93 10.73 -5.07 13.57
CA SER A 93 10.67 -5.68 14.91
C SER A 93 12.03 -5.80 15.59
N SER A 94 13.13 -5.37 14.95
CA SER A 94 14.46 -5.32 15.58
C SER A 94 14.51 -4.39 16.80
N VAL A 95 13.56 -3.46 16.94
CA VAL A 95 13.38 -2.63 18.15
C VAL A 95 13.16 -3.46 19.41
N PHE A 96 12.63 -4.69 19.30
CA PHE A 96 12.43 -5.62 20.42
C PHE A 96 13.68 -6.45 20.76
N SER A 97 14.83 -6.14 20.16
CA SER A 97 15.99 -7.04 20.18
C SER A 97 17.32 -6.35 20.41
N GLU A 98 18.31 -7.14 20.79
CA GLU A 98 19.72 -6.76 20.86
C GLU A 98 20.60 -7.79 20.13
N PRO A 99 21.82 -7.40 19.70
CA PRO A 99 22.75 -8.35 19.09
C PRO A 99 23.07 -9.50 20.05
N SER A 100 23.08 -10.73 19.54
CA SER A 100 23.43 -11.90 20.36
C SER A 100 24.90 -11.80 20.82
N PRO A 101 25.19 -12.12 22.10
CA PRO A 101 26.56 -12.12 22.61
C PRO A 101 27.38 -13.31 22.10
N PHE A 102 26.74 -14.29 21.44
CA PHE A 102 27.36 -15.50 20.93
C PHE A 102 27.49 -15.53 19.40
N ASP A 103 26.61 -14.80 18.70
CA ASP A 103 26.59 -14.72 17.24
C ASP A 103 26.16 -13.31 16.81
N HIS A 104 27.08 -12.54 16.23
CA HIS A 104 26.78 -11.16 15.84
C HIS A 104 25.81 -11.05 14.65
N GLU A 105 25.51 -12.16 13.97
CA GLU A 105 24.52 -12.23 12.89
C GLU A 105 23.11 -12.57 13.41
N GLU A 106 22.97 -12.91 14.70
CA GLU A 106 21.67 -13.16 15.32
C GLU A 106 21.26 -12.03 16.27
N ALA A 107 19.95 -11.75 16.30
CA ALA A 107 19.33 -10.90 17.30
C ALA A 107 18.57 -11.76 18.31
N ILE A 108 18.67 -11.40 19.59
CA ILE A 108 17.90 -12.01 20.69
C ILE A 108 16.90 -11.00 21.24
N VAL A 109 15.80 -11.51 21.78
CA VAL A 109 14.76 -10.68 22.40
C VAL A 109 15.34 -9.96 23.62
N ASP A 110 15.11 -8.65 23.68
CA ASP A 110 15.47 -7.78 24.80
C ASP A 110 14.20 -7.37 25.56
N THR A 111 14.09 -7.78 26.82
CA THR A 111 12.91 -7.49 27.64
C THR A 111 12.79 -6.01 27.99
N CYS A 112 13.89 -5.29 28.20
CA CYS A 112 13.83 -3.87 28.52
C CYS A 112 13.34 -3.07 27.32
N LYS A 113 13.88 -3.35 26.13
CA LYS A 113 13.38 -2.72 24.89
C LYS A 113 11.95 -3.11 24.56
N THR A 114 11.54 -4.34 24.92
CA THR A 114 10.14 -4.76 24.81
C THR A 114 9.24 -3.85 25.65
N ASP A 115 9.59 -3.64 26.93
CA ASP A 115 8.82 -2.77 27.83
C ASP A 115 8.76 -1.33 27.32
N ASP A 116 9.90 -0.78 26.85
CA ASP A 116 9.98 0.56 26.28
C ASP A 116 9.10 0.69 25.01
N THR A 117 9.19 -0.27 24.08
CA THR A 117 8.41 -0.25 22.83
C THR A 117 6.90 -0.36 23.11
N VAL A 118 6.50 -1.18 24.07
CA VAL A 118 5.10 -1.29 24.49
C VAL A 118 4.61 0.02 25.11
N ALA A 119 5.43 0.65 25.97
CA ALA A 119 5.10 1.94 26.57
C ALA A 119 4.94 3.04 25.49
N ASP A 120 5.81 3.08 24.49
CA ASP A 120 5.73 4.03 23.38
C ASP A 120 4.47 3.83 22.52
N LEU A 121 4.13 2.57 22.17
CA LEU A 121 2.89 2.26 21.45
C LEU A 121 1.64 2.66 22.26
N MET A 122 1.62 2.34 23.56
CA MET A 122 0.54 2.75 24.45
C MET A 122 0.39 4.27 24.50
N ALA A 123 1.50 4.99 24.69
CA ALA A 123 1.50 6.45 24.74
C ALA A 123 0.99 7.07 23.43
N LEU A 124 1.43 6.54 22.27
CA LEU A 124 0.96 6.99 20.95
C LEU A 124 -0.57 6.80 20.82
N ILE A 125 -1.09 5.62 21.17
CA ILE A 125 -2.52 5.32 21.08
C ILE A 125 -3.32 6.21 22.03
N GLU A 126 -2.89 6.36 23.29
CA GLU A 126 -3.57 7.17 24.30
C GLU A 126 -3.58 8.65 23.93
N GLN A 127 -2.44 9.19 23.50
CA GLN A 127 -2.33 10.57 23.06
C GLN A 127 -3.23 10.83 21.85
N THR A 128 -3.21 9.94 20.86
CA THR A 128 -4.05 10.09 19.66
C THR A 128 -5.54 10.02 19.98
N ARG A 129 -5.94 9.15 20.92
CA ARG A 129 -7.34 9.09 21.41
C ARG A 129 -7.77 10.36 22.14
N ALA A 130 -6.85 11.02 22.84
CA ALA A 130 -7.14 12.28 23.53
C ALA A 130 -7.28 13.45 22.55
N ASP A 131 -6.39 13.53 21.56
CA ASP A 131 -6.28 14.68 20.65
C ASP A 131 -7.23 14.55 19.45
N SER A 132 -7.24 13.38 18.80
CA SER A 132 -7.92 13.15 17.52
C SER A 132 -8.44 11.69 17.39
N PRO A 133 -9.43 11.28 18.21
CA PRO A 133 -9.83 9.87 18.34
C PRO A 133 -10.37 9.20 17.08
N HIS A 134 -10.75 9.97 16.06
CA HIS A 134 -11.31 9.47 14.80
C HIS A 134 -10.25 9.21 13.72
N LEU A 135 -8.99 9.63 13.93
CA LEU A 135 -7.93 9.51 12.92
C LEU A 135 -7.19 8.17 13.01
N LEU A 136 -7.03 7.60 14.21
CA LEU A 136 -6.43 6.27 14.41
C LEU A 136 -7.51 5.20 14.35
N VAL A 137 -7.58 4.49 13.23
CA VAL A 137 -8.70 3.59 12.93
C VAL A 137 -8.37 2.11 13.11
N ALA A 138 -7.08 1.77 13.21
CA ALA A 138 -6.64 0.40 13.43
C ALA A 138 -5.32 0.34 14.23
N PHE A 139 -5.12 -0.75 14.93
CA PHE A 139 -3.81 -1.13 15.48
C PHE A 139 -3.13 -2.09 14.50
N GLY A 140 -1.95 -1.72 14.02
CA GLY A 140 -1.35 -2.25 12.80
C GLY A 140 -0.52 -1.19 12.09
N GLU A 141 0.42 -1.53 11.22
CA GLU A 141 0.63 -2.87 10.70
C GLU A 141 1.57 -3.70 11.58
N PHE A 142 1.14 -4.89 11.95
CA PHE A 142 2.00 -5.86 12.65
C PHE A 142 1.59 -7.30 12.32
N GLY A 143 2.51 -8.26 12.54
CA GLY A 143 2.31 -9.65 12.16
C GLY A 143 3.63 -10.37 11.87
N LEU A 144 3.65 -11.24 10.86
CA LEU A 144 4.81 -12.08 10.53
C LEU A 144 5.13 -12.07 9.03
N ASP A 145 6.40 -11.89 8.69
CA ASP A 145 6.92 -11.97 7.31
C ASP A 145 8.16 -12.87 7.24
N TYR A 146 7.94 -14.13 6.83
CA TYR A 146 9.02 -15.12 6.71
C TYR A 146 9.79 -15.02 5.38
N ASP A 147 9.36 -14.17 4.44
CA ASP A 147 10.14 -13.84 3.25
C ASP A 147 11.14 -12.70 3.50
N ARG A 148 11.16 -12.12 4.71
CA ARG A 148 12.02 -11.01 5.12
C ARG A 148 12.84 -11.29 6.39
N LEU A 149 13.21 -12.55 6.60
CA LEU A 149 14.03 -12.96 7.76
C LEU A 149 15.43 -12.32 7.79
N SER A 150 15.91 -11.76 6.67
CA SER A 150 17.14 -10.97 6.61
C SER A 150 17.01 -9.58 7.26
N LEU A 151 15.80 -9.03 7.38
CA LEU A 151 15.55 -7.75 8.03
C LEU A 151 15.29 -7.93 9.53
N CYS A 152 14.54 -8.98 9.90
CA CYS A 152 14.31 -9.34 11.29
C CYS A 152 14.11 -10.86 11.41
N ASN A 153 14.86 -11.51 12.30
CA ASN A 153 14.83 -12.96 12.44
C ASN A 153 13.50 -13.45 13.04
N LYS A 154 13.20 -14.73 12.78
CA LYS A 154 11.93 -15.36 13.17
C LYS A 154 11.61 -15.27 14.67
N PRO A 155 12.56 -15.53 15.61
CA PRO A 155 12.28 -15.43 17.04
C PRO A 155 11.82 -14.03 17.48
N VAL A 156 12.45 -12.97 16.95
CA VAL A 156 12.08 -11.59 17.29
C VAL A 156 10.74 -11.22 16.67
N GLN A 157 10.46 -11.62 15.42
CA GLN A 157 9.14 -11.42 14.82
C GLN A 157 8.01 -12.09 15.62
N LEU A 158 8.21 -13.35 16.05
CA LEU A 158 7.23 -14.07 16.88
C LEU A 158 6.98 -13.38 18.23
N HIS A 159 8.04 -12.85 18.85
CA HIS A 159 7.95 -12.10 20.11
C HIS A 159 7.23 -10.77 19.92
N SER A 160 7.61 -9.99 18.90
CA SER A 160 6.96 -8.73 18.53
C SER A 160 5.47 -8.94 18.26
N PHE A 161 5.12 -9.96 17.47
CA PHE A 161 3.72 -10.24 17.16
C PHE A 161 2.92 -10.60 18.42
N ARG A 162 3.42 -11.52 19.26
CA ARG A 162 2.77 -11.89 20.52
C ARG A 162 2.57 -10.66 21.43
N THR A 163 3.62 -9.86 21.61
CA THR A 163 3.59 -8.68 22.48
C THR A 163 2.54 -7.67 22.01
N GLN A 164 2.47 -7.41 20.69
CA GLN A 164 1.48 -6.49 20.14
C GLN A 164 0.05 -7.06 20.24
N LEU A 165 -0.16 -8.38 20.06
CA LEU A 165 -1.45 -9.01 20.30
C LEU A 165 -1.92 -8.87 21.75
N GLU A 166 -1.03 -9.04 22.72
CA GLU A 166 -1.31 -8.84 24.15
C GLU A 166 -1.69 -7.38 24.44
N LEU A 167 -0.95 -6.43 23.89
CA LEU A 167 -1.30 -5.01 23.97
C LEU A 167 -2.68 -4.76 23.37
N ALA A 168 -2.95 -5.26 22.16
CA ALA A 168 -4.23 -5.11 21.48
C ALA A 168 -5.40 -5.64 22.31
N ALA A 169 -5.24 -6.80 22.94
CA ALA A 169 -6.24 -7.40 23.82
C ALA A 169 -6.48 -6.57 25.10
N SER A 170 -5.52 -5.76 25.52
CA SER A 170 -5.64 -4.89 26.71
C SER A 170 -6.30 -3.53 26.42
N LEU A 171 -6.38 -3.11 25.15
CA LEU A 171 -6.89 -1.79 24.78
C LEU A 171 -8.38 -1.63 25.09
N THR A 172 -8.74 -0.52 25.74
CA THR A 172 -10.13 -0.13 25.99
C THR A 172 -10.36 1.33 25.54
N PRO A 173 -11.24 1.61 24.56
CA PRO A 173 -11.93 0.65 23.70
C PRO A 173 -10.95 -0.15 22.82
N PRO A 174 -11.31 -1.34 22.32
CA PRO A 174 -10.47 -2.10 21.39
C PRO A 174 -10.39 -1.39 20.03
N LEU A 175 -9.25 -1.57 19.33
CA LEU A 175 -9.06 -1.16 17.93
C LEU A 175 -9.14 -2.39 17.03
N PRO A 176 -9.70 -2.28 15.81
CA PRO A 176 -9.56 -3.30 14.79
C PRO A 176 -8.09 -3.56 14.47
N LEU A 177 -7.75 -4.79 14.11
CA LEU A 177 -6.37 -5.15 13.75
C LEU A 177 -6.13 -5.02 12.25
N PHE A 178 -5.01 -4.41 11.88
CA PHE A 178 -4.48 -4.39 10.52
C PHE A 178 -3.23 -5.27 10.46
N LEU A 179 -3.41 -6.51 9.99
CA LEU A 179 -2.49 -7.62 10.22
C LEU A 179 -1.70 -8.00 8.97
N HIS A 180 -0.40 -8.22 9.13
CA HIS A 180 0.50 -8.72 8.09
C HIS A 180 0.75 -10.22 8.22
N SER A 181 0.63 -10.98 7.14
CA SER A 181 1.02 -12.39 7.11
C SER A 181 1.63 -12.76 5.77
N ARG A 182 2.89 -13.24 5.78
CA ARG A 182 3.59 -13.73 4.60
C ARG A 182 4.41 -14.98 4.93
N ALA A 183 4.11 -16.07 4.23
CA ALA A 183 4.74 -17.39 4.42
C ALA A 183 4.74 -17.90 5.88
N ALA A 184 3.85 -17.38 6.73
CA ALA A 184 3.89 -17.54 8.18
C ALA A 184 2.54 -18.00 8.80
N HIS A 185 1.58 -18.43 7.98
CA HIS A 185 0.18 -18.66 8.36
C HIS A 185 -0.01 -19.51 9.63
N SER A 186 0.72 -20.64 9.75
CA SER A 186 0.57 -21.54 10.90
C SER A 186 0.92 -20.86 12.24
N ASP A 187 2.05 -20.15 12.30
CA ASP A 187 2.46 -19.44 13.51
C ASP A 187 1.56 -18.23 13.74
N PHE A 188 1.18 -17.55 12.65
CA PHE A 188 0.30 -16.39 12.67
C PHE A 188 -1.07 -16.70 13.32
N VAL A 189 -1.76 -17.73 12.82
CA VAL A 189 -3.06 -18.15 13.36
C VAL A 189 -2.93 -18.71 14.78
N SER A 190 -1.84 -19.44 15.08
CA SER A 190 -1.61 -19.96 16.42
C SER A 190 -1.54 -18.84 17.46
N LEU A 191 -0.82 -17.76 17.17
CA LEU A 191 -0.67 -16.62 18.07
C LEU A 191 -1.96 -15.82 18.22
N LEU A 192 -2.72 -15.62 17.14
CA LEU A 192 -4.05 -15.02 17.20
C LEU A 192 -5.00 -15.81 18.11
N LYS A 193 -5.02 -17.14 17.98
CA LYS A 193 -5.84 -18.03 18.80
C LYS A 193 -5.39 -18.05 20.27
N GLU A 194 -4.09 -17.91 20.53
CA GLU A 194 -3.51 -17.76 21.88
C GLU A 194 -4.03 -16.48 22.54
N ALA A 195 -4.02 -15.35 21.82
CA ALA A 195 -4.42 -14.05 22.34
C ALA A 195 -5.94 -13.87 22.47
N PHE A 196 -6.72 -14.37 21.50
CA PHE A 196 -8.15 -14.06 21.37
C PHE A 196 -9.11 -15.25 21.52
N GLY A 197 -8.56 -16.44 21.81
CA GLY A 197 -9.32 -17.68 21.89
C GLY A 197 -9.44 -18.43 20.56
N PRO A 198 -9.85 -19.72 20.58
CA PRO A 198 -9.80 -20.59 19.40
C PRO A 198 -10.59 -20.11 18.19
N LYS A 199 -11.59 -19.24 18.39
CA LYS A 199 -12.42 -18.64 17.33
C LYS A 199 -12.27 -17.12 17.29
N LEU A 200 -11.22 -16.58 17.91
CA LEU A 200 -11.00 -15.15 18.11
C LEU A 200 -12.18 -14.47 18.82
N GLU A 201 -12.86 -15.19 19.72
CA GLU A 201 -14.09 -14.72 20.36
C GLU A 201 -13.92 -13.46 21.23
N SER A 202 -12.71 -13.16 21.71
CA SER A 202 -12.42 -11.91 22.42
C SER A 202 -11.87 -10.79 21.52
N LEU A 203 -11.73 -11.02 20.22
CA LEU A 203 -11.37 -9.99 19.25
C LEU A 203 -12.62 -9.19 18.84
N GLU A 204 -13.18 -8.40 19.76
CA GLU A 204 -14.47 -7.71 19.58
C GLU A 204 -14.48 -6.69 18.43
N ALA A 205 -13.33 -6.07 18.14
CA ALA A 205 -13.20 -5.09 17.07
C ALA A 205 -12.91 -5.70 15.68
N GLY A 206 -12.67 -7.01 15.61
CA GLY A 206 -12.31 -7.71 14.38
C GLY A 206 -10.92 -7.34 13.85
N GLY A 207 -10.63 -7.76 12.62
CA GLY A 207 -9.40 -7.40 11.93
C GLY A 207 -9.42 -7.75 10.45
N VAL A 208 -8.44 -7.24 9.74
CA VAL A 208 -8.16 -7.55 8.33
C VAL A 208 -6.75 -8.11 8.21
N VAL A 209 -6.60 -9.17 7.40
CA VAL A 209 -5.30 -9.63 6.92
C VAL A 209 -5.08 -8.93 5.59
N HIS A 210 -4.24 -7.90 5.63
CA HIS A 210 -4.02 -7.03 4.47
C HIS A 210 -3.07 -7.68 3.47
N SER A 211 -3.10 -7.19 2.23
CA SER A 211 -2.25 -7.60 1.11
C SER A 211 -2.15 -9.13 0.98
N PHE A 212 -3.30 -9.82 1.02
CA PHE A 212 -3.31 -11.27 1.11
C PHE A 212 -2.79 -11.94 -0.17
N THR A 213 -1.78 -12.81 -0.03
CA THR A 213 -1.19 -13.60 -1.13
C THR A 213 -1.09 -15.09 -0.80
N GLY A 214 -1.78 -15.55 0.24
CA GLY A 214 -1.75 -16.92 0.73
C GLY A 214 -2.56 -17.91 -0.11
N THR A 215 -2.68 -19.14 0.39
CA THR A 215 -3.43 -20.21 -0.29
C THR A 215 -4.93 -20.12 -0.04
N TYR A 216 -5.71 -20.94 -0.77
CA TYR A 216 -7.14 -21.05 -0.56
C TYR A 216 -7.48 -21.54 0.85
N GLU A 217 -6.74 -22.51 1.36
CA GLU A 217 -6.92 -23.08 2.70
C GLU A 217 -6.65 -22.03 3.78
N GLU A 218 -5.61 -21.22 3.60
CA GLU A 218 -5.28 -20.11 4.50
C GLU A 218 -6.40 -19.06 4.50
N MET A 219 -6.86 -18.65 3.31
CA MET A 219 -7.99 -17.70 3.16
C MET A 219 -9.27 -18.22 3.85
N MET A 220 -9.60 -19.51 3.65
CA MET A 220 -10.75 -20.14 4.29
C MET A 220 -10.63 -20.13 5.82
N GLU A 221 -9.48 -20.51 6.37
CA GLU A 221 -9.29 -20.48 7.83
C GLU A 221 -9.42 -19.06 8.40
N LEU A 222 -8.84 -18.05 7.73
CA LEU A 222 -8.92 -16.65 8.19
C LEU A 222 -10.36 -16.12 8.16
N THR A 223 -11.11 -16.42 7.10
CA THR A 223 -12.51 -16.00 6.97
C THR A 223 -13.43 -16.75 7.94
N GLU A 224 -13.19 -18.03 8.22
CA GLU A 224 -13.90 -18.80 9.26
C GLU A 224 -13.65 -18.28 10.68
N LEU A 225 -12.46 -17.70 10.93
CA LEU A 225 -12.12 -16.99 12.16
C LEU A 225 -12.72 -15.57 12.24
N GLY A 226 -13.45 -15.14 11.22
CA GLY A 226 -14.12 -13.84 11.18
C GLY A 226 -13.23 -12.68 10.74
N LEU A 227 -12.04 -12.95 10.19
CA LEU A 227 -11.15 -11.91 9.66
C LEU A 227 -11.55 -11.53 8.22
N ARG A 228 -11.30 -10.28 7.88
CA ARG A 228 -11.47 -9.73 6.52
C ARG A 228 -10.18 -9.95 5.72
N ILE A 229 -10.29 -9.94 4.38
CA ILE A 229 -9.18 -10.18 3.45
C ILE A 229 -8.96 -8.96 2.58
N GLY A 230 -7.79 -8.34 2.70
CA GLY A 230 -7.33 -7.24 1.85
C GLY A 230 -6.77 -7.75 0.52
N VAL A 231 -7.18 -7.12 -0.58
CA VAL A 231 -6.79 -7.48 -1.95
C VAL A 231 -6.19 -6.27 -2.66
N ASN A 232 -4.97 -6.44 -3.18
CA ASN A 232 -4.27 -5.45 -4.00
C ASN A 232 -3.65 -6.08 -5.25
N GLY A 233 -2.78 -5.35 -5.96
CA GLY A 233 -2.12 -5.87 -7.15
C GLY A 233 -1.14 -7.04 -6.90
N CYS A 234 -0.60 -7.18 -5.69
CA CYS A 234 0.20 -8.35 -5.30
C CYS A 234 -0.67 -9.62 -5.16
N SER A 235 -1.92 -9.48 -4.70
CA SER A 235 -2.94 -10.54 -4.66
C SER A 235 -3.42 -11.00 -6.05
N LEU A 236 -2.94 -10.38 -7.13
CA LEU A 236 -3.41 -10.61 -8.51
C LEU A 236 -2.28 -11.02 -9.47
N LYS A 237 -1.10 -11.36 -8.92
CA LYS A 237 0.12 -11.66 -9.69
C LYS A 237 0.02 -12.97 -10.47
N THR A 238 -0.24 -14.07 -9.77
CA THR A 238 -0.25 -15.41 -10.37
C THR A 238 -1.66 -15.92 -10.61
N LYS A 239 -1.78 -17.01 -11.37
CA LYS A 239 -3.04 -17.71 -11.54
C LYS A 239 -3.58 -18.22 -10.21
N GLU A 240 -2.70 -18.76 -9.38
CA GLU A 240 -3.05 -19.27 -8.06
C GLU A 240 -3.60 -18.14 -7.17
N ASN A 241 -3.00 -16.95 -7.19
CA ASN A 241 -3.54 -15.81 -6.45
C ASN A 241 -4.93 -15.41 -6.95
N CYS A 242 -5.11 -15.28 -8.27
CA CYS A 242 -6.41 -15.01 -8.89
C CYS A 242 -7.46 -16.09 -8.55
N ASP A 243 -7.07 -17.36 -8.53
CA ASP A 243 -7.95 -18.47 -8.17
C ASP A 243 -8.39 -18.40 -6.69
N VAL A 244 -7.57 -17.85 -5.80
CA VAL A 244 -7.97 -17.59 -4.40
C VAL A 244 -8.89 -16.38 -4.32
N VAL A 245 -8.55 -15.27 -4.97
CA VAL A 245 -9.36 -14.04 -4.99
C VAL A 245 -10.77 -14.28 -5.52
N SER A 246 -10.93 -15.16 -6.53
CA SER A 246 -12.25 -15.54 -7.05
C SER A 246 -13.16 -16.27 -6.05
N LYS A 247 -12.61 -16.73 -4.91
CA LYS A 247 -13.32 -17.50 -3.88
C LYS A 247 -13.50 -16.74 -2.56
N ILE A 248 -12.98 -15.52 -2.44
CA ILE A 248 -13.16 -14.71 -1.22
C ILE A 248 -14.65 -14.35 -1.10
N PRO A 249 -15.32 -14.63 0.03
CA PRO A 249 -16.70 -14.20 0.23
C PRO A 249 -16.83 -12.67 0.14
N LEU A 250 -17.88 -12.17 -0.52
CA LEU A 250 -18.08 -10.72 -0.71
C LEU A 250 -18.20 -9.96 0.63
N GLU A 251 -18.71 -10.60 1.67
CA GLU A 251 -18.75 -10.04 3.02
C GLU A 251 -17.36 -9.92 3.66
N CYS A 252 -16.33 -10.61 3.17
CA CYS A 252 -15.00 -10.58 3.75
C CYS A 252 -14.00 -9.73 2.95
N ILE A 253 -14.31 -9.35 1.71
CA ILE A 253 -13.36 -8.67 0.82
C ILE A 253 -13.19 -7.19 1.18
N MET A 254 -11.94 -6.72 1.12
CA MET A 254 -11.55 -5.32 1.18
C MET A 254 -10.57 -5.03 0.04
N LEU A 255 -10.49 -3.78 -0.40
CA LEU A 255 -9.62 -3.36 -1.49
C LEU A 255 -8.54 -2.40 -0.99
N GLU A 256 -7.35 -2.55 -1.53
CA GLU A 256 -6.23 -1.65 -1.28
C GLU A 256 -5.29 -1.57 -2.48
N THR A 257 -4.37 -0.60 -2.45
CA THR A 257 -3.32 -0.50 -3.47
C THR A 257 -1.95 -0.95 -2.96
N ASP A 258 -1.68 -0.79 -1.68
CA ASP A 258 -0.35 -0.92 -1.07
C ASP A 258 0.69 -0.03 -1.77
N GLY A 259 0.25 1.11 -2.32
CA GLY A 259 1.14 2.07 -2.98
C GLY A 259 2.23 2.58 -2.02
N PRO A 260 3.47 2.80 -2.48
CA PRO A 260 3.91 2.83 -3.87
C PRO A 260 4.19 1.46 -4.50
N TRP A 261 3.94 0.37 -3.77
CA TRP A 261 4.18 -1.01 -4.17
C TRP A 261 2.98 -1.62 -4.92
N CYS A 262 3.08 -2.91 -5.23
CA CYS A 262 1.97 -3.72 -5.77
C CYS A 262 1.25 -3.17 -7.01
N GLU A 263 1.95 -2.43 -7.88
CA GLU A 263 1.44 -2.05 -9.20
C GLU A 263 0.96 -3.29 -9.97
N VAL A 264 -0.25 -3.24 -10.55
CA VAL A 264 -0.71 -4.30 -11.46
C VAL A 264 0.03 -4.17 -12.79
N ARG A 265 0.91 -5.14 -13.10
CA ARG A 265 1.78 -5.12 -14.27
C ARG A 265 1.25 -5.98 -15.44
N PRO A 266 1.68 -5.72 -16.69
CA PRO A 266 1.30 -6.54 -17.84
C PRO A 266 1.61 -8.03 -17.74
N SER A 267 2.61 -8.41 -16.94
CA SER A 267 2.99 -9.80 -16.69
C SER A 267 2.02 -10.53 -15.76
N HIS A 268 1.28 -9.80 -14.93
CA HIS A 268 0.38 -10.36 -13.91
C HIS A 268 -0.85 -11.03 -14.56
N GLU A 269 -1.36 -12.07 -13.92
CA GLU A 269 -2.54 -12.78 -14.43
C GLU A 269 -3.79 -11.89 -14.40
N GLY A 270 -3.98 -11.11 -13.33
CA GLY A 270 -5.10 -10.17 -13.24
C GLY A 270 -5.15 -9.17 -14.41
N TRP A 271 -3.99 -8.70 -14.88
CA TRP A 271 -3.91 -7.81 -16.03
C TRP A 271 -4.38 -8.49 -17.32
N LYS A 272 -3.95 -9.73 -17.57
CA LYS A 272 -4.32 -10.48 -18.78
C LYS A 272 -5.84 -10.71 -18.82
N LEU A 273 -6.46 -11.01 -17.68
CA LEU A 273 -7.91 -11.16 -17.55
C LEU A 273 -8.65 -9.85 -17.86
N LEU A 274 -8.18 -8.73 -17.31
CA LEU A 274 -8.76 -7.42 -17.60
C LEU A 274 -8.68 -7.06 -19.09
N GLN A 275 -7.53 -7.31 -19.72
CA GLN A 275 -7.35 -7.06 -21.14
C GLN A 275 -8.26 -7.95 -22.00
N ALA A 276 -8.40 -9.23 -21.64
CA ALA A 276 -9.29 -10.16 -22.33
C ALA A 276 -10.76 -9.72 -22.24
N ALA A 277 -11.21 -9.29 -21.05
CA ALA A 277 -12.57 -8.78 -20.84
C ALA A 277 -12.86 -7.53 -21.69
N LYS A 278 -11.96 -6.53 -21.67
CA LYS A 278 -12.13 -5.31 -22.48
C LYS A 278 -12.10 -5.57 -23.99
N THR A 279 -11.31 -6.55 -24.41
CA THR A 279 -11.27 -6.99 -25.82
C THR A 279 -12.58 -7.65 -26.22
N ALA A 280 -13.17 -8.47 -25.34
CA ALA A 280 -14.47 -9.09 -25.56
C ALA A 280 -15.59 -8.03 -25.66
N GLU A 281 -15.63 -7.07 -24.74
CA GLU A 281 -16.59 -5.95 -24.77
C GLU A 281 -16.45 -5.10 -26.05
N SER A 282 -15.22 -4.78 -26.45
CA SER A 282 -14.96 -4.03 -27.68
C SER A 282 -15.33 -4.83 -28.93
N GLY A 283 -15.11 -6.15 -28.90
CA GLY A 283 -15.50 -7.08 -29.97
C GLY A 283 -17.01 -7.25 -30.10
N ASP A 284 -17.74 -7.29 -28.99
CA ASP A 284 -19.20 -7.33 -28.96
C ASP A 284 -19.81 -5.99 -29.41
N ASN A 285 -19.22 -4.87 -29.01
CA ASN A 285 -19.59 -3.54 -29.51
C ASN A 285 -19.31 -3.41 -31.00
N ALA A 286 -18.14 -3.88 -31.47
CA ALA A 286 -17.82 -3.92 -32.90
C ALA A 286 -18.70 -4.90 -33.68
N ALA A 287 -19.17 -5.99 -33.09
CA ALA A 287 -20.11 -6.93 -33.71
C ALA A 287 -21.53 -6.35 -33.78
N ALA A 288 -21.97 -5.62 -32.75
CA ALA A 288 -23.23 -4.88 -32.74
C ALA A 288 -23.21 -3.72 -33.75
N GLU A 289 -22.09 -2.99 -33.83
CA GLU A 289 -21.85 -1.96 -34.85
C GLU A 289 -21.69 -2.56 -36.24
N GLN A 290 -21.07 -3.73 -36.40
CA GLN A 290 -21.01 -4.44 -37.68
C GLN A 290 -22.36 -5.02 -38.10
N GLN A 291 -23.26 -5.37 -37.17
CA GLN A 291 -24.64 -5.74 -37.54
C GLN A 291 -25.46 -4.51 -37.99
N GLN A 292 -25.21 -3.33 -37.41
CA GLN A 292 -25.79 -2.07 -37.89
C GLN A 292 -25.15 -1.58 -39.20
N GLN A 293 -23.84 -1.77 -39.37
CA GLN A 293 -23.08 -1.39 -40.57
C GLN A 293 -23.25 -2.41 -41.70
N GLN A 294 -23.49 -3.70 -41.45
CA GLN A 294 -23.83 -4.69 -42.49
C GLN A 294 -25.23 -4.43 -43.08
N GLN A 295 -26.13 -3.77 -42.34
CA GLN A 295 -27.36 -3.21 -42.93
C GLN A 295 -27.11 -1.95 -43.78
N GLN A 296 -25.96 -1.28 -43.63
CA GLN A 296 -25.60 -0.05 -44.37
C GLN A 296 -24.47 -0.21 -45.41
N GLN A 297 -23.70 -1.29 -45.39
CA GLN A 297 -22.51 -1.53 -46.24
C GLN A 297 -22.69 -2.67 -47.26
N GLN A 298 -23.90 -2.83 -47.81
CA GLN A 298 -24.05 -3.49 -49.11
C GLN A 298 -23.52 -2.65 -50.29
N GLN A 299 -22.86 -1.52 -50.03
CA GLN A 299 -22.18 -0.73 -51.05
C GLN A 299 -20.75 -0.39 -50.60
N GLN A 300 -19.80 -0.82 -51.45
CA GLN A 300 -18.38 -0.46 -51.49
C GLN A 300 -17.42 -1.35 -50.68
N GLN A 301 -16.83 -2.30 -51.41
CA GLN A 301 -15.64 -3.04 -51.01
C GLN A 301 -14.36 -2.43 -51.58
N GLN A 302 -13.26 -2.74 -50.88
CA GLN A 302 -11.86 -2.89 -51.29
C GLN A 302 -10.92 -1.72 -50.91
N GLN A 303 -10.05 -1.95 -49.91
CA GLN A 303 -8.66 -2.42 -50.12
C GLN A 303 -7.93 -2.58 -48.76
N ARG A 304 -7.16 -3.66 -48.60
CA ARG A 304 -6.36 -4.01 -47.40
C ARG A 304 -4.92 -3.50 -47.53
N LYS A 305 -4.33 -3.01 -46.43
CA LYS A 305 -2.87 -2.82 -46.26
C LYS A 305 -2.35 -3.48 -44.98
N LYS A 306 -1.05 -3.81 -45.02
CA LYS A 306 -0.24 -4.68 -44.13
C LYS A 306 -0.20 -4.22 -42.65
N PRO A 307 0.03 -5.14 -41.69
CA PRO A 307 0.01 -4.83 -40.27
C PRO A 307 1.30 -4.13 -39.81
N PRO A 308 1.23 -3.17 -38.86
CA PRO A 308 2.41 -2.60 -38.22
C PRO A 308 2.91 -3.49 -37.07
N LYS A 309 4.19 -3.31 -36.72
CA LYS A 309 4.87 -3.98 -35.60
C LYS A 309 4.13 -3.71 -34.28
N MET A 310 3.83 -4.78 -33.54
CA MET A 310 3.20 -4.72 -32.23
C MET A 310 4.14 -4.06 -31.23
N SER A 311 3.76 -2.87 -30.76
CA SER A 311 4.16 -2.39 -29.44
C SER A 311 3.27 -3.10 -28.40
N GLU A 312 3.80 -3.33 -27.21
CA GLU A 312 3.02 -3.89 -26.10
C GLU A 312 1.74 -3.07 -25.91
N PRO A 313 0.56 -3.71 -25.85
CA PRO A 313 -0.70 -2.99 -25.67
C PRO A 313 -0.73 -2.39 -24.26
N LYS A 314 -0.35 -1.12 -24.16
CA LYS A 314 -0.54 -0.30 -22.97
C LYS A 314 -2.03 -0.05 -22.81
N MET A 315 -2.60 -0.46 -21.68
CA MET A 315 -3.93 0.02 -21.32
C MET A 315 -3.86 1.55 -21.19
N PRO A 316 -4.86 2.30 -21.67
CA PRO A 316 -4.94 3.73 -21.39
C PRO A 316 -5.13 3.89 -19.87
N THR A 317 -4.08 4.32 -19.19
CA THR A 317 -4.19 4.78 -17.81
C THR A 317 -4.87 6.15 -17.84
N ARG A 318 -5.80 6.42 -16.92
CA ARG A 318 -6.49 7.71 -16.83
C ARG A 318 -5.52 8.89 -16.80
N TYR A 319 -4.37 8.66 -16.18
CA TYR A 319 -3.28 9.63 -16.08
C TYR A 319 -2.10 9.20 -16.93
N LYS A 320 -1.39 10.19 -17.48
CA LYS A 320 -0.14 9.96 -18.18
C LYS A 320 0.92 9.49 -17.18
N VAL A 321 1.66 8.42 -17.54
CA VAL A 321 2.75 7.88 -16.72
C VAL A 321 4.10 8.20 -17.39
N VAL A 322 5.03 8.76 -16.63
CA VAL A 322 6.38 9.13 -17.11
C VAL A 322 7.46 8.56 -16.20
N LYS A 323 8.73 8.57 -16.63
CA LYS A 323 9.83 8.27 -15.70
C LYS A 323 9.98 9.39 -14.67
N LYS A 324 10.52 9.09 -13.49
CA LYS A 324 10.73 10.07 -12.41
C LYS A 324 11.53 11.30 -12.85
N GLU A 325 12.52 11.13 -13.74
CA GLU A 325 13.33 12.23 -14.28
C GLU A 325 12.57 13.11 -15.29
N GLN A 326 11.38 12.69 -15.71
CA GLN A 326 10.51 13.38 -16.67
C GLN A 326 9.22 13.86 -16.01
N TRP A 327 9.15 13.81 -14.68
CA TRP A 327 7.98 14.20 -13.91
C TRP A 327 7.57 15.66 -14.22
N LYS A 328 6.25 15.88 -14.21
CA LYS A 328 5.60 17.19 -14.33
C LYS A 328 4.33 17.18 -13.48
N GLU A 329 3.80 18.35 -13.17
CA GLU A 329 2.53 18.45 -12.46
C GLU A 329 1.42 17.68 -13.21
N GLY A 330 0.64 16.88 -12.48
CA GLY A 330 -0.50 16.12 -13.02
C GLY A 330 -0.17 14.79 -13.73
N VAL A 331 1.10 14.34 -13.78
CA VAL A 331 1.45 13.00 -14.29
C VAL A 331 1.80 12.04 -13.17
N MET A 332 1.63 10.73 -13.42
CA MET A 332 2.08 9.67 -12.52
C MET A 332 3.53 9.28 -12.81
N VAL A 333 4.20 8.69 -11.82
CA VAL A 333 5.57 8.17 -11.96
C VAL A 333 5.55 6.68 -12.25
N LYS A 334 6.27 6.26 -13.28
CA LYS A 334 6.45 4.85 -13.65
C LYS A 334 7.09 4.09 -12.50
N GLY A 335 6.46 3.00 -12.08
CA GLY A 335 6.95 2.16 -10.98
C GLY A 335 6.54 2.64 -9.59
N ARG A 336 5.87 3.80 -9.47
CA ARG A 336 5.23 4.25 -8.22
C ARG A 336 3.73 4.02 -8.34
N ASN A 337 3.22 3.01 -7.64
CA ASN A 337 1.78 2.78 -7.59
C ASN A 337 1.10 3.91 -6.79
N GLU A 338 -0.18 4.16 -7.06
CA GLU A 338 -0.93 5.25 -6.43
C GLU A 338 -2.34 4.79 -6.07
N PRO A 339 -2.98 5.42 -5.06
CA PRO A 339 -4.33 5.06 -4.62
C PRO A 339 -5.38 5.16 -5.73
N CYS A 340 -5.16 5.98 -6.77
CA CYS A 340 -6.06 6.03 -7.91
C CYS A 340 -6.15 4.71 -8.70
N ASN A 341 -5.14 3.83 -8.60
CA ASN A 341 -5.13 2.54 -9.27
C ASN A 341 -6.02 1.49 -8.58
N ILE A 342 -6.69 1.83 -7.47
CA ILE A 342 -7.70 0.96 -6.84
C ILE A 342 -8.83 0.61 -7.82
N GLU A 343 -9.13 1.47 -8.81
CA GLU A 343 -10.10 1.18 -9.87
C GLU A 343 -9.72 -0.06 -10.69
N LEU A 344 -8.42 -0.30 -10.88
CA LEU A 344 -7.91 -1.47 -11.60
C LEU A 344 -8.08 -2.74 -10.76
N VAL A 345 -7.80 -2.67 -9.46
CA VAL A 345 -7.99 -3.78 -8.52
C VAL A 345 -9.47 -4.18 -8.52
N ALA A 346 -10.38 -3.21 -8.35
CA ALA A 346 -11.82 -3.45 -8.35
C ALA A 346 -12.33 -4.09 -9.65
N GLN A 347 -11.86 -3.62 -10.82
CA GLN A 347 -12.20 -4.20 -12.12
C GLN A 347 -11.77 -5.66 -12.23
N ILE A 348 -10.54 -5.98 -11.82
CA ILE A 348 -10.02 -7.35 -11.89
C ILE A 348 -10.77 -8.27 -10.94
N VAL A 349 -10.98 -7.83 -9.70
CA VAL A 349 -11.73 -8.59 -8.69
C VAL A 349 -13.16 -8.88 -9.16
N ALA A 350 -13.84 -7.90 -9.77
CA ALA A 350 -15.18 -8.09 -10.32
C ALA A 350 -15.21 -9.17 -11.42
N ILE A 351 -14.23 -9.16 -12.33
CA ILE A 351 -14.07 -10.19 -13.36
C ILE A 351 -13.87 -11.57 -12.74
N LEU A 352 -12.99 -11.68 -11.74
CA LEU A 352 -12.68 -12.94 -11.06
C LEU A 352 -13.87 -13.52 -10.32
N GLN A 353 -14.67 -12.66 -9.68
CA GLN A 353 -15.86 -13.03 -8.90
C GLN A 353 -17.10 -13.23 -9.78
N GLY A 354 -17.07 -12.80 -11.04
CA GLY A 354 -18.21 -12.89 -11.95
C GLY A 354 -19.39 -11.99 -11.55
N VAL A 355 -19.12 -10.88 -10.88
CA VAL A 355 -20.10 -9.89 -10.42
C VAL A 355 -19.79 -8.51 -11.03
N SER A 356 -20.69 -7.55 -10.86
CA SER A 356 -20.44 -6.18 -11.34
C SER A 356 -19.37 -5.47 -10.49
N VAL A 357 -18.69 -4.48 -11.10
CA VAL A 357 -17.76 -3.58 -10.36
C VAL A 357 -18.48 -2.90 -9.21
N GLU A 358 -19.74 -2.52 -9.41
CA GLU A 358 -20.57 -1.95 -8.35
C GLU A 358 -20.73 -2.90 -7.16
N GLU A 359 -21.07 -4.17 -7.40
CA GLU A 359 -21.22 -5.15 -6.30
C GLU A 359 -19.93 -5.31 -5.50
N ILE A 360 -18.76 -5.33 -6.15
CA ILE A 360 -17.46 -5.35 -5.45
C ILE A 360 -17.22 -4.07 -4.66
N CYS A 361 -17.44 -2.90 -5.26
CA CYS A 361 -17.19 -1.62 -4.61
C CYS A 361 -18.08 -1.44 -3.38
N GLU A 362 -19.38 -1.75 -3.49
CA GLU A 362 -20.32 -1.61 -2.39
C GLU A 362 -20.10 -2.65 -1.28
N ALA A 363 -19.71 -3.88 -1.65
CA ALA A 363 -19.32 -4.89 -0.67
C ALA A 363 -18.07 -4.46 0.11
N ALA A 364 -16.99 -4.11 -0.60
CA ALA A 364 -15.74 -3.64 0.01
C ALA A 364 -15.96 -2.40 0.88
N TRP A 365 -16.68 -1.39 0.36
CA TRP A 365 -17.05 -0.18 1.12
C TRP A 365 -17.73 -0.53 2.45
N ARG A 366 -18.80 -1.33 2.40
CA ARG A 366 -19.56 -1.71 3.59
C ARG A 366 -18.68 -2.46 4.59
N ASN A 367 -17.88 -3.41 4.12
CA ASN A 367 -17.01 -4.20 5.00
C ASN A 367 -15.97 -3.30 5.69
N THR A 368 -15.40 -2.34 4.95
CA THR A 368 -14.38 -1.41 5.46
C THR A 368 -14.96 -0.42 6.46
N VAL A 369 -16.13 0.17 6.17
CA VAL A 369 -16.84 1.06 7.09
C VAL A 369 -17.26 0.33 8.37
N ASP A 370 -17.74 -0.91 8.24
CA ASP A 370 -18.12 -1.76 9.37
C ASP A 370 -16.93 -2.07 10.29
N LEU A 371 -15.81 -2.52 9.72
CA LEU A 371 -14.61 -2.88 10.49
C LEU A 371 -13.99 -1.66 11.18
N PHE A 372 -13.70 -0.61 10.42
CA PHE A 372 -12.94 0.55 10.92
C PHE A 372 -13.82 1.67 11.50
N ARG A 373 -15.15 1.49 11.52
CA ARG A 373 -16.13 2.43 12.08
C ARG A 373 -16.00 3.84 11.51
N LEU A 374 -15.75 3.94 10.20
CA LEU A 374 -15.53 5.20 9.50
C LEU A 374 -16.85 5.96 9.32
N ASP A 375 -16.83 7.28 9.55
CA ASP A 375 -18.03 8.11 9.35
C ASP A 375 -18.35 8.27 7.85
N ASP A 376 -19.61 7.96 7.48
CA ASP A 376 -20.13 8.10 6.11
C ASP A 376 -20.62 9.52 5.77
N LYS A 377 -20.58 10.46 6.73
CA LYS A 377 -21.22 11.79 6.60
C LYS A 377 -20.69 12.65 5.44
N GLU A 378 -19.45 12.45 5.01
CA GLU A 378 -18.87 13.20 3.90
C GLU A 378 -19.20 12.62 2.52
N ALA A 379 -19.50 11.32 2.42
CA ALA A 379 -19.84 10.68 1.14
C ALA A 379 -21.18 11.17 0.58
N GLU A 380 -22.08 11.71 1.41
CA GLU A 380 -23.33 12.33 0.95
C GLU A 380 -23.15 13.79 0.49
N GLN A 381 -22.08 14.48 0.92
CA GLN A 381 -21.89 15.91 0.67
C GLN A 381 -20.78 16.21 -0.37
N ASN A 382 -19.79 15.33 -0.51
CA ASN A 382 -18.62 15.50 -1.39
C ASN A 382 -18.58 14.57 -2.61
N VAL A 383 -19.72 14.02 -3.05
CA VAL A 383 -19.82 13.55 -4.45
C VAL A 383 -19.77 14.81 -5.31
N GLY A 384 -18.58 15.11 -5.85
CA GLY A 384 -18.36 16.25 -6.72
C GLY A 384 -19.43 16.27 -7.81
N TRP A 385 -20.30 17.28 -7.75
CA TRP A 385 -21.21 17.61 -8.83
C TRP A 385 -20.35 18.05 -10.02
N GLN A 386 -20.05 17.13 -10.93
CA GLN A 386 -19.67 17.51 -12.28
C GLN A 386 -20.97 17.79 -13.03
N ASP A 387 -21.07 19.02 -13.53
CA ASP A 387 -22.19 19.49 -14.33
C ASP A 387 -22.51 18.50 -15.46
N ALA A 388 -23.80 18.31 -15.67
CA ALA A 388 -24.38 17.35 -16.59
C ALA A 388 -24.09 17.73 -18.05
N GLU A 389 -22.87 17.44 -18.55
CA GLU A 389 -22.56 17.41 -19.98
C GLU A 389 -21.27 16.61 -20.31
N HIS A 390 -20.94 15.58 -19.52
CA HIS A 390 -19.89 14.60 -19.89
C HIS A 390 -20.49 13.22 -20.13
N ASP A 391 -20.65 12.90 -21.41
CA ASP A 391 -20.97 11.57 -21.92
C ASP A 391 -19.72 10.68 -21.81
N TYR A 392 -19.69 9.83 -20.79
CA TYR A 392 -18.61 8.87 -20.51
C TYR A 392 -18.41 7.80 -21.60
N GLN A 393 -19.09 7.91 -22.75
CA GLN A 393 -19.02 6.95 -23.84
C GLN A 393 -18.37 7.48 -25.13
N LYS A 394 -17.80 8.70 -25.17
CA LYS A 394 -17.30 9.25 -26.44
C LYS A 394 -15.92 9.91 -26.54
N ASP A 395 -15.20 10.24 -25.47
CA ASP A 395 -13.90 10.94 -25.63
C ASP A 395 -12.68 10.05 -25.40
N VAL A 396 -12.37 9.24 -26.42
CA VAL A 396 -10.98 8.90 -26.77
C VAL A 396 -10.69 9.56 -28.11
N THR A 397 -10.65 10.90 -28.14
CA THR A 397 -10.14 11.64 -29.30
C THR A 397 -8.66 11.92 -29.09
N TYR A 398 -7.86 11.40 -30.01
CA TYR A 398 -6.42 11.59 -30.14
C TYR A 398 -6.04 13.06 -30.06
N ALA A 399 -5.20 13.42 -29.09
CA ALA A 399 -4.53 14.72 -29.11
C ALA A 399 -3.44 14.68 -30.20
N ASP A 400 -3.74 15.30 -31.32
CA ASP A 400 -2.76 15.67 -32.34
C ASP A 400 -1.69 16.59 -31.71
N GLU A 401 -0.43 16.22 -31.92
CA GLU A 401 0.70 17.09 -31.71
C GLU A 401 0.59 18.25 -32.72
N HIS A 402 0.24 19.46 -32.27
CA HIS A 402 0.72 20.74 -32.81
C HIS A 402 -0.08 21.91 -32.20
N ALA A 403 0.56 22.63 -31.28
CA ALA A 403 0.55 24.10 -31.15
C ALA A 403 0.77 24.45 -29.68
N PHE A 404 1.95 25.00 -29.34
CA PHE A 404 2.10 26.10 -28.39
C PHE A 404 3.54 26.60 -28.47
N THR A 405 3.76 27.54 -29.38
CA THR A 405 4.87 28.48 -29.37
C THR A 405 4.31 29.84 -28.92
N GLU A 406 5.12 30.55 -28.13
CA GLU A 406 5.04 31.99 -27.85
C GLU A 406 3.92 32.47 -26.89
N ASN A 407 4.30 32.71 -25.63
CA ASN A 407 4.55 34.09 -25.22
C ASN A 407 5.44 34.16 -23.97
N GLN A 408 6.51 34.94 -24.11
CA GLN A 408 7.51 35.26 -23.11
C GLN A 408 7.02 36.27 -22.07
N SER A 409 7.81 36.29 -20.99
CA SER A 409 8.26 37.46 -20.20
C SER A 409 7.22 38.26 -19.42
N ASP A 410 7.29 38.18 -18.09
CA ASP A 410 7.90 39.26 -17.31
C ASP A 410 8.07 38.86 -15.82
N ALA A 411 9.05 39.50 -15.18
CA ALA A 411 9.36 39.52 -13.74
C ALA A 411 10.28 38.40 -13.19
N MET A 412 11.56 38.46 -13.57
CA MET A 412 12.68 38.10 -12.70
C MET A 412 13.64 39.28 -12.66
N GLN A 413 13.78 39.96 -11.52
CA GLN A 413 14.90 40.87 -11.29
C GLN A 413 15.14 41.08 -9.78
N MET A 414 16.43 41.07 -9.45
CA MET A 414 17.08 41.50 -8.20
C MET A 414 17.17 40.45 -7.07
N MET A 415 18.25 39.68 -7.03
CA MET A 415 19.40 39.95 -6.14
C MET A 415 20.58 39.03 -6.51
N ASN A 416 21.73 39.65 -6.74
CA ASN A 416 23.05 39.06 -7.01
C ASN A 416 23.89 39.04 -5.72
N GLU A 417 25.04 38.35 -5.79
CA GLU A 417 26.23 38.36 -4.90
C GLU A 417 26.16 37.30 -3.78
N GLU A 418 27.13 36.39 -3.57
CA GLU A 418 28.50 36.16 -4.06
C GLU A 418 28.87 34.68 -3.76
N GLU A 419 29.57 33.99 -4.68
CA GLU A 419 30.30 32.74 -4.40
C GLU A 419 31.79 33.04 -4.17
N PRO A 420 32.54 32.10 -3.56
CA PRO A 420 33.84 31.76 -4.11
C PRO A 420 34.01 30.27 -4.40
N GLU A 421 34.72 30.03 -5.49
CA GLU A 421 35.17 28.78 -6.09
C GLU A 421 36.23 28.05 -5.24
N ASP A 422 36.25 26.72 -5.37
CA ASP A 422 37.42 25.83 -5.58
C ASP A 422 37.37 24.55 -4.72
N GLU A 423 37.17 23.39 -5.35
CA GLU A 423 38.07 22.24 -5.26
C GLU A 423 37.72 21.13 -6.29
N GLU A 424 38.78 20.56 -6.88
CA GLU A 424 38.81 19.63 -8.02
C GLU A 424 38.38 18.17 -7.70
N PRO A 425 38.09 17.33 -8.73
CA PRO A 425 37.27 16.13 -8.57
C PRO A 425 38.04 14.88 -8.13
N PHE A 426 37.50 14.15 -7.15
CA PHE A 426 37.94 12.80 -6.81
C PHE A 426 37.32 11.76 -7.76
N HIS A 427 38.19 11.01 -8.44
CA HIS A 427 37.88 9.73 -9.08
C HIS A 427 37.53 8.69 -8.01
N ILE A 428 36.39 8.00 -8.16
CA ILE A 428 36.13 6.74 -7.48
C ILE A 428 35.76 5.70 -8.54
N ASP A 429 36.51 4.60 -8.49
CA ASP A 429 36.44 3.42 -9.35
C ASP A 429 35.03 2.83 -9.45
N GLU A 430 34.63 2.52 -10.68
CA GLU A 430 33.50 1.68 -11.03
C GLU A 430 33.77 0.22 -10.60
N GLU A 431 33.05 -0.29 -9.61
CA GLU A 431 32.65 -1.71 -9.56
C GLU A 431 31.51 -1.93 -8.54
N LEU A 432 30.28 -1.61 -8.94
CA LEU A 432 29.06 -2.10 -8.26
C LEU A 432 28.33 -3.05 -9.21
N ARG A 433 28.46 -4.34 -8.92
CA ARG A 433 27.72 -5.42 -9.59
C ARG A 433 26.27 -5.41 -9.09
N TYR A 434 25.36 -5.22 -10.04
CA TYR A 434 23.91 -5.32 -9.87
C TYR A 434 23.50 -6.73 -9.44
N PHE A 435 22.65 -6.84 -8.41
CA PHE A 435 21.84 -8.04 -8.17
C PHE A 435 20.38 -7.70 -8.50
N VAL A 436 19.90 -8.32 -9.57
CA VAL A 436 18.51 -8.36 -10.00
C VAL A 436 18.02 -9.76 -9.62
N ASP A 437 16.82 -9.90 -9.07
CA ASP A 437 16.21 -11.24 -8.96
C ASP A 437 15.89 -11.81 -10.36
N GLU A 438 15.58 -13.10 -10.46
CA GLU A 438 15.31 -13.76 -11.75
C GLU A 438 14.10 -13.15 -12.51
N ASP A 439 13.33 -12.25 -11.88
CA ASP A 439 12.11 -11.63 -12.42
C ASP A 439 12.24 -10.13 -12.73
N GLY A 440 13.42 -9.52 -12.55
CA GLY A 440 13.64 -8.12 -12.93
C GLY A 440 13.09 -7.09 -11.95
N CYS A 441 12.88 -7.43 -10.68
CA CYS A 441 12.51 -6.46 -9.65
C CYS A 441 13.77 -5.74 -9.12
N GLU A 442 13.71 -4.41 -9.06
CA GLU A 442 14.62 -3.61 -8.23
C GLU A 442 14.28 -3.87 -6.76
N ILE A 443 15.24 -4.44 -6.04
CA ILE A 443 15.17 -4.76 -4.61
C ILE A 443 15.61 -3.51 -3.87
N ASP A 444 14.75 -2.92 -3.04
CA ASP A 444 15.16 -1.78 -2.22
C ASP A 444 15.26 -2.14 -0.74
N GLN A 445 16.39 -1.73 -0.17
CA GLN A 445 16.79 -1.95 1.21
C GLN A 445 16.10 -0.92 2.09
N VAL A 446 15.08 -1.33 2.85
CA VAL A 446 14.66 -0.57 4.01
C VAL A 446 15.72 -0.78 5.09
N GLY A 447 16.45 0.28 5.44
CA GLY A 447 17.23 0.35 6.68
C GLY A 447 18.73 0.61 6.51
N ARG A 448 19.12 1.89 6.39
CA ARG A 448 20.37 2.41 6.96
C ARG A 448 20.19 3.88 7.37
N ALA A 449 19.76 4.11 8.60
CA ALA A 449 20.18 5.32 9.31
C ALA A 449 21.53 4.99 9.97
N PHE A 450 22.59 5.63 9.47
CA PHE A 450 23.95 5.43 9.97
C PHE A 450 24.15 6.11 11.32
N ASP A 451 24.69 5.34 12.25
CA ASP A 451 25.41 5.77 13.44
C ASP A 451 26.75 6.42 13.04
N ARG A 452 27.01 7.67 13.46
CA ARG A 452 28.33 8.28 13.75
C ARG A 452 28.26 9.81 13.88
N GLN A 453 28.58 10.33 15.06
CA GLN A 453 29.91 10.96 15.29
C GLN A 453 30.13 11.29 16.77
N PHE A 454 31.14 10.63 17.35
CA PHE A 454 31.89 11.10 18.52
C PHE A 454 33.15 11.82 18.03
N HIS A 455 33.47 12.95 18.67
CA HIS A 455 34.77 13.57 18.99
C HIS A 455 34.38 14.88 19.69
N GLU A 456 34.92 15.35 20.80
CA GLU A 456 36.06 15.06 21.66
C GLU A 456 35.81 15.91 22.92
N ASP A 457 36.15 15.40 24.11
CA ASP A 457 36.71 16.23 25.19
C ASP A 457 37.23 15.26 26.27
N GLU A 458 38.56 15.11 26.28
CA GLU A 458 39.33 14.44 27.32
C GLU A 458 39.32 15.30 28.59
N GLU A 459 38.87 14.75 29.72
CA GLU A 459 39.39 15.15 31.04
C GLU A 459 39.79 13.92 31.86
N GLU A 460 41.10 13.82 32.03
CA GLU A 460 41.89 13.14 33.05
C GLU A 460 41.18 12.99 34.41
N VAL A 461 41.01 11.75 34.91
CA VAL A 461 41.13 11.47 36.35
C VAL A 461 41.78 10.10 36.58
N ASP A 462 42.79 10.13 37.43
CA ASP A 462 43.82 9.12 37.64
C ASP A 462 43.59 8.28 38.92
N TYR A 463 43.83 6.96 38.80
CA TYR A 463 44.15 5.92 39.82
C TYR A 463 43.21 5.55 41.00
N PRO A 464 43.39 4.38 41.70
CA PRO A 464 44.21 3.20 41.38
C PRO A 464 43.54 1.81 41.51
N VAL A 465 44.21 0.86 40.86
CA VAL A 465 44.22 -0.59 41.03
C VAL A 465 44.25 -1.04 42.50
N ASN A 466 43.43 -2.05 42.85
CA ASN A 466 43.69 -2.89 44.01
C ASN A 466 43.55 -4.38 43.67
N VAL A 467 44.66 -5.10 43.85
CA VAL A 467 44.82 -6.53 43.64
C VAL A 467 44.59 -7.26 44.96
N SER A 468 43.59 -8.14 45.01
CA SER A 468 43.59 -9.42 45.76
C SER A 468 42.30 -10.16 45.37
N GLY A 469 42.26 -11.40 44.90
CA GLY A 469 43.07 -12.55 45.24
C GLY A 469 42.21 -13.51 46.07
N ARG A 470 41.43 -14.40 45.44
CA ARG A 470 41.14 -15.76 45.97
C ARG A 470 40.35 -16.63 44.99
N ARG A 471 41.02 -17.71 44.58
CA ARG A 471 40.43 -18.95 44.05
C ARG A 471 39.56 -19.62 45.11
N SER A 472 38.42 -20.19 44.71
CA SER A 472 37.97 -21.47 45.24
C SER A 472 37.03 -22.17 44.26
N ARG A 473 37.53 -23.28 43.70
CA ARG A 473 36.73 -24.36 43.12
C ARG A 473 36.01 -25.08 44.26
N HIS A 474 34.74 -25.45 44.11
CA HIS A 474 34.25 -26.73 44.61
C HIS A 474 33.14 -27.28 43.71
N ARG A 475 33.39 -28.50 43.21
CA ARG A 475 32.42 -29.41 42.61
C ARG A 475 31.44 -29.89 43.68
N ARG A 476 30.17 -30.02 43.33
CA ARG A 476 29.50 -31.32 43.27
C ARG A 476 28.35 -31.28 42.29
#